data_AF-A0AAU6E0T6-F1
#
_entry.id   AF-A0AAU6E0T6-F1
#
_cell.length_a   1.000
_cell.length_b   1.000
_cell.length_c   1.000
_cell.angle_alpha   90.00
_cell.angle_beta   90.00
_cell.angle_gamma   90.00
#
_symmetry.space_group_name_H-M   'P 1'
#
loop_
_entity.id
_entity.type
_entity.pdbx_description
1 polymer ?
#
loop_
_entity_poly.entity_id
_entity_poly.type
_entity_poly.pdbx_seq_one_letter_code
_entity_poly.pdbx_strand_id
1 'polypeptide(L)'
;MKAKIRALTHRKSQQDLGSVLIRLNQIMRGWASYFKHAVAKDRFSALHQFVWWRLIRMLQVRHRWSWKDVRRQFTTPTGRWLPITAAGGTELFDIATVAVTRYRWRGNNIPNPWNSPI
;
A
#
# COMPACT_ATOMS: atom_id res chain seq x y z
N MET A 1 2.85 11.03 -4.12
CA MET A 1 2.85 9.62 -3.63
C MET A 1 4.07 8.83 -4.11
N LYS A 2 4.16 8.47 -5.41
CA LYS A 2 5.24 7.61 -5.94
C LYS A 2 6.67 8.11 -5.70
N ALA A 3 6.90 9.43 -5.67
CA ALA A 3 8.22 10.02 -5.37
C ALA A 3 8.67 9.76 -3.92
N LYS A 4 7.76 9.85 -2.94
CA LYS A 4 8.08 9.51 -1.54
C LYS A 4 8.43 8.03 -1.39
N ILE A 5 7.68 7.15 -2.05
CA ILE A 5 7.99 5.72 -2.10
C ILE A 5 9.36 5.48 -2.75
N ARG A 6 9.68 6.18 -3.86
CA ARG A 6 11.02 6.15 -4.51
C ARG A 6 12.15 6.46 -3.54
N ALA A 7 12.01 7.53 -2.79
CA ALA A 7 13.03 7.96 -1.83
C ALA A 7 13.24 6.91 -0.73
N LEU A 8 12.15 6.34 -0.19
CA LEU A 8 12.21 5.34 0.87
C LEU A 8 12.76 3.99 0.41
N THR A 9 12.40 3.56 -0.81
CA THR A 9 12.82 2.26 -1.37
C THR A 9 14.05 2.39 -2.28
N HIS A 10 14.98 3.28 -1.95
CA HIS A 10 16.21 3.41 -2.74
C HIS A 10 17.05 2.13 -2.61
N ARG A 11 17.60 1.63 -3.72
CA ARG A 11 18.30 0.32 -3.77
C ARG A 11 19.48 0.20 -2.80
N LYS A 12 20.16 1.32 -2.53
CA LYS A 12 21.30 1.41 -1.60
C LYS A 12 20.90 1.84 -0.18
N SER A 13 19.61 1.96 0.12
CA SER A 13 19.14 2.37 1.44
C SER A 13 19.57 1.33 2.49
N GLN A 14 20.24 1.80 3.55
CA GLN A 14 20.64 1.00 4.72
C GLN A 14 19.59 1.07 5.84
N GLN A 15 18.42 1.67 5.58
CA GLN A 15 17.36 1.74 6.58
C GLN A 15 16.84 0.33 6.91
N ASP A 16 16.60 0.11 8.20
CA ASP A 16 15.93 -1.08 8.70
C ASP A 16 14.61 -1.32 7.96
N LEU A 17 14.34 -2.59 7.65
CA LEU A 17 13.15 -2.98 6.89
C LEU A 17 11.86 -2.63 7.64
N GLY A 18 11.83 -2.82 8.96
CA GLY A 18 10.66 -2.46 9.78
C GLY A 18 10.33 -0.97 9.68
N SER A 19 11.35 -0.13 9.83
CA SER A 19 11.23 1.33 9.67
C SER A 19 10.70 1.73 8.28
N VAL A 20 11.21 1.10 7.21
CA VAL A 20 10.73 1.33 5.84
C VAL A 20 9.26 0.92 5.70
N LEU A 21 8.89 -0.26 6.21
CA LEU A 21 7.52 -0.75 6.13
C LEU A 21 6.55 0.14 6.91
N ILE A 22 6.90 0.58 8.13
CA ILE A 22 6.09 1.52 8.91
C ILE A 22 5.82 2.79 8.10
N ARG A 23 6.86 3.38 7.52
CA ARG A 23 6.73 4.62 6.73
C ARG A 23 5.87 4.41 5.48
N LEU A 24 6.09 3.32 4.73
CA LEU A 24 5.28 3.00 3.56
C LEU A 24 3.81 2.80 3.93
N ASN A 25 3.57 2.06 5.00
CA ASN A 25 2.25 1.76 5.54
C ASN A 25 1.49 3.02 5.95
N GLN A 26 2.14 3.96 6.64
CA GLN A 26 1.54 5.25 6.99
C GLN A 26 1.12 6.04 5.75
N ILE A 27 2.00 6.13 4.75
CA ILE A 27 1.72 6.89 3.53
C ILE A 27 0.58 6.22 2.74
N MET A 28 0.58 4.89 2.61
CA MET A 28 -0.48 4.15 1.91
C MET A 28 -1.83 4.29 2.63
N ARG A 29 -1.86 4.20 3.96
CA ARG A 29 -3.09 4.38 4.75
C ARG A 29 -3.64 5.80 4.61
N GLY A 30 -2.79 6.82 4.68
CA GLY A 30 -3.22 8.22 4.47
C GLY A 30 -3.80 8.44 3.08
N TRP A 31 -3.15 7.88 2.06
CA TRP A 31 -3.63 7.97 0.68
C TRP A 31 -4.95 7.22 0.47
N ALA A 32 -5.08 6.02 1.03
CA ALA A 32 -6.30 5.23 0.95
C ALA A 32 -7.47 5.95 1.64
N SER A 33 -7.23 6.54 2.82
CA SER A 33 -8.24 7.28 3.56
C SER A 33 -8.78 8.48 2.76
N TYR A 34 -7.89 9.22 2.08
CA TYR A 34 -8.28 10.34 1.24
C TYR A 34 -9.10 9.91 0.01
N PHE A 35 -8.71 8.80 -0.63
CA PHE A 35 -9.36 8.31 -1.85
C PHE A 35 -10.47 7.27 -1.63
N LYS A 36 -10.83 6.95 -0.38
CA LYS A 36 -11.82 5.89 -0.06
C LYS A 36 -13.22 6.14 -0.65
N HIS A 37 -13.51 7.37 -1.05
CA HIS A 37 -14.77 7.76 -1.70
C HIS A 37 -14.66 8.00 -3.21
N ALA A 38 -13.45 8.02 -3.75
CA ALA A 38 -13.20 8.17 -5.18
C ALA A 38 -13.21 6.80 -5.87
N VAL A 39 -13.55 6.72 -7.15
CA VAL A 39 -13.43 5.49 -7.95
C VAL A 39 -11.95 5.18 -8.19
N ALA A 40 -11.28 4.63 -7.18
CA ALA A 40 -9.83 4.49 -7.12
C ALA A 40 -9.34 3.06 -6.84
N LYS A 41 -10.23 2.05 -6.88
CA LYS A 41 -9.86 0.65 -6.57
C LYS A 41 -8.72 0.13 -7.44
N ASP A 42 -8.79 0.34 -8.77
CA ASP A 42 -7.74 -0.09 -9.70
C ASP A 42 -6.41 0.62 -9.41
N ARG A 43 -6.47 1.88 -8.96
CA ARG A 43 -5.29 2.67 -8.58
C ARG A 43 -4.67 2.13 -7.29
N PHE A 44 -5.46 1.59 -6.35
CA PHE A 44 -4.95 0.94 -5.15
C PHE A 44 -4.23 -0.36 -5.49
N SER A 45 -4.80 -1.21 -6.34
CA SER A 45 -4.13 -2.44 -6.81
C SER A 45 -2.81 -2.13 -7.54
N ALA A 46 -2.82 -1.15 -8.46
CA ALA A 46 -1.61 -0.73 -9.16
C ALA A 46 -0.54 -0.15 -8.22
N LEU A 47 -0.97 0.56 -7.16
CA LEU A 47 -0.06 1.10 -6.16
C LEU A 47 0.54 0.00 -5.29
N HIS A 48 -0.26 -0.97 -4.85
CA HIS A 48 0.22 -2.13 -4.08
C HIS A 48 1.29 -2.88 -4.88
N GLN A 49 0.99 -3.22 -6.13
CA GLN A 49 1.93 -3.91 -7.02
C GLN A 49 3.22 -3.08 -7.21
N PHE A 50 3.11 -1.77 -7.41
CA PHE A 50 4.27 -0.88 -7.54
C PHE A 50 5.15 -0.87 -6.29
N VAL A 51 4.56 -0.82 -5.08
CA VAL A 51 5.30 -0.86 -3.82
C VAL A 51 5.96 -2.22 -3.61
N TRP A 52 5.25 -3.31 -3.91
CA TRP A 52 5.75 -4.67 -3.79
C TRP A 52 7.02 -4.87 -4.65
N TRP A 53 6.96 -4.53 -5.94
CA TRP A 53 8.13 -4.65 -6.83
C TRP A 53 9.33 -3.83 -6.37
N ARG A 54 9.08 -2.67 -5.76
CA ARG A 54 10.14 -1.81 -5.21
C ARG A 54 10.82 -2.45 -4.03
N LEU A 55 10.05 -2.98 -3.09
CA LEU A 55 10.59 -3.67 -1.91
C LEU A 55 11.37 -4.92 -2.31
N ILE A 56 10.83 -5.74 -3.21
CA ILE A 56 11.54 -6.94 -3.68
C ILE A 56 12.87 -6.57 -4.35
N ARG A 57 12.89 -5.58 -5.25
CA ARG A 57 14.14 -5.14 -5.88
C ARG A 57 15.13 -4.56 -4.86
N MET A 58 14.65 -3.82 -3.85
CA MET A 58 15.50 -3.29 -2.79
C MET A 58 16.13 -4.42 -1.98
N LEU A 59 15.34 -5.42 -1.58
CA LEU A 59 15.80 -6.59 -0.83
C LEU A 59 16.75 -7.47 -1.66
N GLN A 60 16.46 -7.67 -2.95
CA GLN A 60 17.35 -8.39 -3.86
C GLN A 60 18.73 -7.75 -3.91
N VAL A 61 18.79 -6.42 -4.07
CA VAL A 61 20.07 -5.70 -4.10
C VAL A 61 20.78 -5.77 -2.75
N ARG A 62 20.04 -5.56 -1.65
CA ARG A 62 20.59 -5.53 -0.29
C ARG A 62 21.19 -6.88 0.14
N HIS A 63 20.50 -7.97 -0.15
CA HIS A 63 20.90 -9.32 0.26
C HIS A 63 21.60 -10.10 -0.86
N ARG A 64 21.84 -9.47 -2.01
CA ARG A 64 22.41 -10.12 -3.22
C ARG A 64 21.63 -11.37 -3.64
N TRP A 65 20.31 -11.33 -3.48
CA TRP A 65 19.42 -12.45 -3.77
C TRP A 65 19.10 -12.57 -5.25
N SER A 66 19.10 -13.80 -5.73
CA SER A 66 18.48 -14.17 -7.01
C SER A 66 16.95 -14.19 -6.89
N TRP A 67 16.24 -14.27 -8.02
CA TRP A 67 14.79 -14.51 -8.00
C TRP A 67 14.40 -15.84 -7.34
N LYS A 68 15.28 -16.86 -7.38
CA LYS A 68 15.07 -18.13 -6.71
C LYS A 68 15.09 -17.96 -5.18
N ASP A 69 15.98 -17.12 -4.66
CA ASP A 69 16.05 -16.81 -3.23
C ASP A 69 14.84 -16.00 -2.77
N VAL A 70 14.40 -15.02 -3.57
CA VAL A 70 13.16 -14.28 -3.30
C VAL A 70 11.97 -15.25 -3.22
N ARG A 71 11.85 -16.17 -4.19
CA ARG A 71 10.77 -17.14 -4.18
C ARG A 71 10.87 -18.07 -2.98
N ARG A 72 12.06 -18.55 -2.63
CA ARG A 72 12.29 -19.35 -1.42
C ARG A 72 11.88 -18.61 -0.14
N GLN A 73 12.15 -17.31 -0.06
CA GLN A 73 11.88 -16.51 1.13
C GLN A 73 10.41 -16.11 1.28
N PHE A 74 9.74 -15.79 0.17
CA PHE A 74 8.40 -15.18 0.17
C PHE A 74 7.33 -16.05 -0.47
N THR A 75 7.56 -17.34 -0.67
CA THR A 75 6.49 -18.28 -1.07
C THR A 75 6.44 -19.49 -0.17
N THR A 76 5.23 -19.99 0.08
CA THR A 76 5.01 -21.27 0.75
C THR A 76 5.42 -22.43 -0.17
N PRO A 77 5.61 -23.66 0.36
CA PRO A 77 5.82 -24.85 -0.46
C PRO A 77 4.72 -25.08 -1.51
N THR A 78 3.49 -24.63 -1.22
CA THR A 78 2.34 -24.66 -2.13
C THR A 78 2.37 -23.57 -3.20
N GLY A 79 3.35 -22.66 -3.18
CA GLY A 79 3.55 -21.60 -4.16
C GLY A 79 2.77 -20.30 -3.88
N ARG A 80 2.10 -20.19 -2.73
CA ARG A 80 1.39 -18.96 -2.33
C ARG A 80 2.40 -17.91 -1.87
N TRP A 81 2.23 -16.67 -2.32
CA TRP A 81 3.05 -15.55 -1.86
C TRP A 81 2.73 -15.18 -0.41
N LEU A 82 3.78 -15.02 0.38
CA LEU A 82 3.76 -14.52 1.75
C LEU A 82 3.86 -12.98 1.75
N PRO A 83 3.26 -12.31 2.75
CA PRO A 83 3.47 -10.88 2.94
C PRO A 83 4.95 -10.58 3.22
N ILE A 84 5.39 -9.38 2.84
CA ILE A 84 6.74 -8.90 3.19
C ILE A 84 6.68 -8.43 4.63
N THR A 85 7.30 -9.19 5.53
CA THR A 85 7.27 -8.96 6.98
C THR A 85 8.68 -8.70 7.51
N ALA A 86 8.85 -7.64 8.30
CA ALA A 86 10.09 -7.35 9.01
C ALA A 86 10.23 -8.24 10.26
N ALA A 87 11.45 -8.36 10.80
CA ALA A 87 11.73 -9.18 11.98
C ALA A 87 10.85 -8.81 13.20
N GLY A 88 10.47 -7.55 13.35
CA GLY A 88 9.55 -7.07 14.40
C GLY A 88 8.05 -7.27 14.11
N GLY A 89 7.67 -8.13 13.15
CA GLY A 89 6.27 -8.44 12.83
C GLY A 89 5.53 -7.37 12.02
N THR A 90 6.19 -6.29 11.61
CA THR A 90 5.56 -5.30 10.74
C THR A 90 5.44 -5.84 9.32
N GLU A 91 4.21 -5.98 8.83
CA GLU A 91 3.93 -6.44 7.47
C GLU A 91 3.65 -5.27 6.52
N LEU A 92 3.94 -5.46 5.23
CA LEU A 92 3.51 -4.55 4.19
C LEU A 92 1.97 -4.50 4.13
N PHE A 93 1.41 -3.31 4.30
CA PHE A 93 -0.03 -3.09 4.22
C PHE A 93 -0.54 -3.24 2.79
N ASP A 94 -1.49 -4.14 2.57
CA ASP A 94 -2.19 -4.28 1.30
C ASP A 94 -3.27 -3.20 1.15
N ILE A 95 -2.90 -2.09 0.50
CA ILE A 95 -3.83 -0.99 0.21
C ILE A 95 -5.00 -1.41 -0.69
N ALA A 96 -4.86 -2.48 -1.49
CA ALA A 96 -5.93 -2.94 -2.37
C ALA A 96 -7.11 -3.53 -1.57
N THR A 97 -6.90 -3.95 -0.31
CA THR A 97 -7.98 -4.45 0.57
C THR A 97 -8.92 -3.35 1.05
N VAL A 98 -8.50 -2.08 1.01
CA VAL A 98 -9.32 -0.97 1.49
C VAL A 98 -10.63 -0.89 0.70
N ALA A 99 -11.74 -0.87 1.44
CA ALA A 99 -13.06 -0.70 0.87
C ALA A 99 -13.20 0.72 0.28
N VAL A 100 -13.65 0.77 -0.97
CA VAL A 100 -13.92 2.03 -1.67
C VAL A 100 -15.44 2.16 -1.78
N THR A 101 -16.01 3.08 -1.03
CA THR A 101 -17.45 3.36 -1.08
C THR A 101 -17.69 4.45 -2.11
N ARG A 102 -18.26 4.08 -3.26
CA ARG A 102 -18.68 5.08 -4.25
C ARG A 102 -19.73 5.98 -3.63
N TYR A 103 -19.58 7.29 -3.80
CA TYR A 103 -20.66 8.21 -3.47
C TYR A 103 -21.90 7.82 -4.28
N ARG A 104 -22.97 7.45 -3.57
CA ARG A 104 -24.28 7.22 -4.18
C ARG A 104 -24.99 8.56 -4.18
N TRP A 105 -25.36 9.05 -5.36
CA TRP A 105 -26.22 10.21 -5.49
C TRP A 105 -27.47 10.03 -4.62
N ARG A 106 -27.73 10.98 -3.72
CA ARG A 106 -28.86 10.95 -2.78
C ARG A 106 -30.02 11.87 -3.19
N GLY A 107 -29.93 12.54 -4.34
CA GLY A 107 -30.95 13.51 -4.78
C GLY A 107 -31.08 14.67 -3.79
N ASN A 108 -32.27 15.30 -3.78
CA ASN A 108 -32.59 16.41 -2.87
C ASN A 108 -32.94 15.96 -1.43
N ASN A 109 -32.67 14.71 -1.04
CA ASN A 109 -32.98 14.18 0.30
C ASN A 109 -32.00 14.65 1.40
N ILE A 110 -31.01 15.48 1.06
CA ILE A 110 -30.16 16.13 2.05
C ILE A 110 -30.86 17.43 2.43
N PRO A 111 -31.35 17.58 3.68
CA PRO A 111 -31.95 18.83 4.11
C PRO A 111 -30.92 19.94 3.93
N ASN A 112 -31.28 20.97 3.16
CA ASN A 112 -30.46 22.15 3.10
C ASN A 112 -30.75 22.99 4.37
N PRO A 113 -29.72 23.54 5.03
CA PRO A 113 -29.91 24.30 6.26
C PRO A 113 -30.45 25.73 6.04
N TRP A 114 -30.76 26.11 4.80
CA TRP A 114 -31.09 27.49 4.43
C TRP A 114 -32.56 27.69 4.03
N ASN A 115 -33.36 26.62 3.91
CA ASN A 115 -34.78 26.68 3.54
C ASN A 115 -35.73 26.46 4.73
N SER A 116 -35.31 26.67 5.97
CA SER A 116 -36.23 26.62 7.11
C SER A 116 -37.16 27.85 7.08
N PRO A 117 -38.49 27.69 6.96
CA PRO A 117 -39.40 28.82 7.10
C PRO A 117 -39.36 29.33 8.54
N ILE A 118 -39.46 30.65 8.66
CA ILE A 118 -39.49 31.42 9.92
C ILE A 118 -40.81 31.15 10.66
#